data_AF-A0A836SUL2-F1
#
_entry.id   AF-A0A836SUL2-F1
#
_cell.length_a   1.000
_cell.length_b   1.000
_cell.length_c   1.000
_cell.angle_alpha   90.00
_cell.angle_beta   90.00
_cell.angle_gamma   90.00
#
_symmetry.space_group_name_H-M   'P 1'
#
loop_
_entity.id
_entity.type
_entity.pdbx_description
1 polymer ?
#
loop_
_entity_poly.entity_id
_entity_poly.type
_entity_poly.pdbx_seq_one_letter_code
_entity_poly.pdbx_strand_id
1 'polypeptide(L)'
;MILEFDKAGLYRKIRGILAKHGADLGALNVIVSKASVRIQGALYRQPGIQSEFTPEIIDAMLREIKAVPGAPRLEVQFDNWAPAGTGGAWKRTKPDLR
;
A
#
# COMPACT_ATOMS: atom_id res chain seq x y z
N MET A 1 -17.74 12.69 -21.75
CA MET A 1 -18.09 11.53 -20.89
C MET A 1 -17.23 11.63 -19.63
N ILE A 2 -17.82 12.07 -18.51
CA ILE A 2 -17.10 12.12 -17.23
C ILE A 2 -17.28 10.73 -16.62
N LEU A 3 -16.21 9.94 -16.57
CA LEU A 3 -16.24 8.66 -15.86
C LEU A 3 -16.57 8.94 -14.39
N GLU A 4 -17.68 8.40 -13.91
CA GLU A 4 -18.07 8.51 -12.51
C GLU A 4 -16.99 7.86 -11.64
N PHE A 5 -16.57 8.56 -10.60
CA PHE A 5 -15.53 8.06 -9.70
C PHE A 5 -16.10 6.97 -8.80
N ASP A 6 -15.85 5.71 -9.14
CA ASP A 6 -16.20 4.56 -8.31
C ASP A 6 -15.22 4.39 -7.13
N LYS A 7 -15.47 5.17 -6.07
CA LYS A 7 -14.71 5.11 -4.82
C LYS A 7 -14.67 3.71 -4.23
N ALA A 8 -15.82 3.01 -4.22
CA ALA A 8 -15.96 1.73 -3.55
C ALA A 8 -15.24 0.61 -4.31
N GLY A 9 -15.35 0.59 -5.64
CA GLY A 9 -14.61 -0.34 -6.49
C GLY A 9 -13.11 -0.12 -6.41
N LEU A 10 -12.64 1.13 -6.42
CA LEU A 10 -11.23 1.44 -6.26
C LEU A 10 -10.71 1.00 -4.89
N TYR A 11 -11.43 1.29 -3.81
CA TYR A 11 -11.08 0.83 -2.46
C TYR A 11 -10.95 -0.70 -2.37
N ARG A 12 -11.91 -1.44 -2.93
CA ARG A 12 -11.88 -2.91 -2.96
C ARG A 12 -10.69 -3.45 -3.74
N LYS A 13 -10.39 -2.89 -4.91
CA LYS A 13 -9.22 -3.29 -5.72
C LYS A 13 -7.91 -3.08 -4.97
N ILE A 14 -7.73 -1.93 -4.33
CA ILE A 14 -6.51 -1.60 -3.59
C ILE A 14 -6.33 -2.53 -2.39
N ARG A 15 -7.40 -2.79 -1.62
CA ARG A 15 -7.34 -3.77 -0.52
C ARG A 15 -7.05 -5.19 -1.02
N GLY A 16 -7.59 -5.57 -2.18
CA GLY A 16 -7.30 -6.84 -2.83
C GLY A 16 -5.81 -6.99 -3.16
N ILE A 17 -5.17 -5.94 -3.70
CA ILE A 17 -3.73 -5.94 -3.98
C ILE A 17 -2.93 -6.03 -2.68
N LEU A 18 -3.26 -5.24 -1.66
CA LEU A 18 -2.59 -5.30 -0.36
C LEU A 18 -2.68 -6.72 0.25
N ALA A 19 -3.86 -7.34 0.21
CA ALA A 19 -4.07 -8.71 0.69
C ALA A 19 -3.32 -9.75 -0.14
N LYS A 20 -3.28 -9.60 -1.47
CA LYS A 20 -2.51 -10.48 -2.38
C LYS A 20 -1.01 -10.47 -2.04
N HIS A 21 -0.49 -9.31 -1.63
CA HIS A 21 0.88 -9.18 -1.12
C HIS A 21 1.01 -9.53 0.36
N GLY A 22 0.01 -10.14 0.98
CA GLY A 22 0.05 -10.60 2.37
C GLY A 22 0.16 -9.47 3.39
N ALA A 23 -0.27 -8.25 3.07
CA ALA A 23 -0.30 -7.14 4.02
C ALA A 23 -1.45 -7.31 5.01
N ASP A 24 -1.19 -7.03 6.28
CA ASP A 24 -2.21 -6.98 7.31
C ASP A 24 -3.06 -5.71 7.16
N LEU A 25 -4.28 -5.89 6.67
CA LEU A 25 -5.21 -4.79 6.45
C LEU A 25 -5.77 -4.19 7.74
N GLY A 26 -5.59 -4.83 8.90
CA GLY A 26 -5.97 -4.29 10.21
C GLY A 26 -5.00 -3.22 10.70
N ALA A 27 -3.74 -3.27 10.25
CA ALA A 27 -2.71 -2.30 10.60
C ALA A 27 -2.59 -1.13 9.59
N LEU A 28 -3.33 -1.20 8.49
CA LEU A 28 -3.32 -0.21 7.43
C LEU A 28 -4.68 0.49 7.30
N ASN A 29 -4.65 1.81 7.20
CA ASN A 29 -5.79 2.62 6.80
C ASN A 29 -5.66 3.02 5.33
N VAL A 30 -6.69 2.75 4.55
CA VAL A 30 -6.77 3.10 3.11
C VAL A 30 -7.86 4.14 2.92
N ILE A 31 -7.47 5.33 2.48
CA ILE A 31 -8.38 6.45 2.23
C ILE A 31 -8.41 6.71 0.74
N VAL A 32 -9.59 6.64 0.14
CA VAL A 32 -9.80 6.85 -1.29
C VAL A 32 -10.61 8.11 -1.51
N SER A 33 -10.07 9.03 -2.32
CA SER A 33 -10.73 10.26 -2.74
C SER A 33 -10.59 10.44 -4.26
N LYS A 34 -11.32 11.40 -4.84
CA LYS A 34 -11.20 11.71 -6.28
C LYS A 34 -9.78 12.17 -6.67
N ALA A 35 -9.04 12.78 -5.76
CA ALA A 35 -7.74 13.40 -6.03
C ALA A 35 -6.55 12.52 -5.65
N SER A 36 -6.72 11.63 -4.67
CA SER A 36 -5.66 10.75 -4.21
C SER A 36 -6.17 9.49 -3.50
N VAL A 37 -5.32 8.47 -3.51
CA VAL A 37 -5.37 7.32 -2.61
C VAL A 37 -4.27 7.51 -1.58
N ARG A 38 -4.63 7.49 -0.31
CA ARG A 38 -3.67 7.49 0.80
C ARG A 38 -3.68 6.14 1.50
N ILE A 39 -2.50 5.55 1.66
CA ILE A 39 -2.27 4.34 2.45
C ILE A 39 -1.36 4.72 3.61
N GLN A 40 -1.84 4.52 4.83
CA GLN A 40 -1.09 4.90 6.03
C GLN A 40 -1.19 3.85 7.14
N GLY A 41 -0.17 3.77 7.99
CA GLY A 41 -0.12 2.86 9.14
C GLY A 41 1.11 1.96 9.12
N ALA A 42 1.11 0.91 9.93
CA ALA A 42 2.23 -0.02 9.98
C ALA A 42 2.05 -1.15 8.96
N LEU A 43 3.05 -1.33 8.09
CA LEU A 43 3.03 -2.39 7.09
C LEU A 43 3.57 -3.68 7.71
N TYR A 44 2.66 -4.53 8.16
CA TYR A 44 2.94 -5.87 8.68
C TYR A 44 2.46 -6.94 7.72
N ARG A 45 3.05 -8.13 7.83
CA ARG A 45 2.51 -9.32 7.19
C ARG A 45 1.28 -9.84 7.92
N GLN A 46 0.40 -10.50 7.17
CA GLN A 46 -0.68 -11.28 7.75
C GLN A 46 -0.12 -12.39 8.67
N PRO A 47 -0.80 -12.70 9.78
CA PRO A 47 -0.44 -13.82 10.63
C PRO A 47 -0.30 -15.13 9.82
N GLY A 48 0.77 -15.88 10.08
CA GLY A 48 1.07 -17.15 9.38
C GLY A 48 1.99 -17.01 8.16
N ILE A 49 2.27 -15.80 7.67
CA ILE A 49 3.30 -15.57 6.66
C ILE A 49 4.63 -15.27 7.37
N GLN A 50 5.60 -16.18 7.24
CA GLN A 50 6.92 -16.04 7.89
C GLN A 50 7.88 -15.12 7.13
N SER A 51 7.63 -14.85 5.84
CA SER A 51 8.50 -14.01 5.04
C SER A 51 8.23 -12.53 5.31
N GLU A 52 9.27 -11.78 5.66
CA GLU A 52 9.16 -10.34 5.86
C GLU A 52 8.81 -9.59 4.57
N PHE A 53 8.33 -8.35 4.71
CA PHE A 53 8.33 -7.43 3.57
C PHE A 53 9.77 -7.07 3.23
N THR A 54 10.10 -7.15 1.94
CA THR A 54 11.35 -6.60 1.40
C THR A 54 11.03 -5.33 0.60
N PRO A 55 12.02 -4.46 0.36
CA PRO A 55 11.82 -3.26 -0.45
C PRO A 55 11.22 -3.56 -1.83
N GLU A 56 11.66 -4.65 -2.46
CA GLU A 56 11.20 -5.09 -3.77
C GLU A 56 9.72 -5.48 -3.76
N ILE A 57 9.27 -6.15 -2.68
CA ILE A 57 7.87 -6.53 -2.51
C ILE A 57 7.01 -5.28 -2.31
N ILE A 58 7.49 -4.31 -1.52
CA ILE A 58 6.80 -3.05 -1.31
C ILE A 58 6.67 -2.29 -2.64
N ASP A 59 7.75 -2.19 -3.40
CA ASP A 59 7.71 -1.50 -4.69
C ASP A 59 6.83 -2.22 -5.72
N ALA A 60 6.87 -3.55 -5.79
CA ALA A 60 5.97 -4.32 -6.64
C ALA A 60 4.50 -4.08 -6.28
N MET A 61 4.18 -4.11 -4.99
CA MET A 61 2.84 -3.84 -4.46
C MET A 61 2.37 -2.43 -4.82
N LEU A 62 3.21 -1.41 -4.61
CA LEU A 62 2.84 -0.02 -4.91
C LEU A 62 2.75 0.24 -6.42
N ARG A 63 3.57 -0.41 -7.24
CA ARG A 63 3.46 -0.36 -8.71
C ARG A 63 2.14 -0.96 -9.18
N GLU A 64 1.73 -2.10 -8.61
CA GLU A 64 0.45 -2.73 -8.94
C GLU A 64 -0.73 -1.82 -8.55
N ILE A 65 -0.67 -1.14 -7.40
CA ILE A 65 -1.69 -0.17 -6.99
C ILE A 65 -1.74 1.03 -7.96
N LYS A 66 -0.59 1.57 -8.37
CA LYS A 66 -0.53 2.67 -9.34
C LYS A 66 -1.05 2.29 -10.73
N ALA A 67 -0.95 1.01 -11.10
CA ALA A 67 -1.43 0.50 -12.36
C ALA A 67 -2.96 0.29 -12.40
N VAL A 68 -3.67 0.44 -11.28
CA VAL A 68 -5.13 0.31 -11.24
C VAL A 68 -5.75 1.43 -12.11
N PRO A 69 -6.57 1.10 -13.12
CA PRO A 69 -7.22 2.10 -13.95
C PRO A 69 -8.07 3.06 -13.12
N GLY A 70 -7.86 4.37 -13.32
CA GLY A 70 -8.55 5.41 -12.56
C GLY A 70 -8.00 5.64 -11.15
N ALA A 71 -6.89 5.01 -10.77
CA ALA A 71 -6.19 5.35 -9.54
C ALA A 71 -5.61 6.78 -9.66
N PRO A 72 -6.04 7.71 -8.80
CA PRO A 72 -5.46 9.04 -8.75
C PRO A 72 -4.07 8.99 -8.09
N ARG A 73 -3.52 10.14 -7.69
CA ARG A 73 -2.22 10.23 -7.03
C ARG A 73 -2.14 9.27 -5.83
N LEU A 74 -1.12 8.42 -5.80
CA LEU A 74 -0.85 7.52 -4.67
C LEU A 74 0.06 8.21 -3.65
N GLU A 75 -0.42 8.29 -2.41
CA GLU A 75 0.31 8.78 -1.23
C GLU A 75 0.47 7.63 -0.25
N VAL A 76 1.70 7.38 0.19
CA VAL A 76 2.03 6.25 1.06
C VAL A 76 2.84 6.73 2.24
N GLN A 77 2.42 6.35 3.44
CA GLN A 77 3.11 6.68 4.68
C GLN A 77 3.09 5.47 5.60
N PHE A 78 4.21 4.76 5.69
CA PHE A 78 4.33 3.61 6.58
C PHE A 78 5.05 3.98 7.88
N ASP A 79 4.56 3.49 9.02
CA ASP A 79 5.13 3.80 10.34
C ASP A 79 6.45 3.07 10.61
N ASN A 80 6.67 1.96 9.91
CA ASN A 80 7.81 1.05 10.03
C ASN A 80 8.65 0.96 8.75
N TRP A 81 8.34 1.75 7.71
CA TRP A 81 9.09 1.83 6.47
C TRP A 81 9.19 3.27 5.96
N ALA A 82 10.39 3.67 5.52
CA ALA A 82 10.63 4.97 4.91
C ALA A 82 11.38 4.82 3.59
N PRO A 83 11.18 5.72 2.62
CA PRO A 83 12.00 5.76 1.41
C PRO A 83 13.46 6.08 1.77
N ALA A 84 14.41 5.30 1.26
CA ALA A 84 15.85 5.42 1.52
C ALA A 84 16.53 6.57 0.73
N GLY A 85 15.76 7.53 0.21
CA GLY A 85 16.27 8.69 -0.56
C GLY A 85 15.61 8.84 -1.93
N THR A 86 16.14 9.78 -2.74
CA THR A 86 15.73 10.05 -4.12
C THR A 86 16.20 8.93 -5.05
N GLY A 87 15.50 7.79 -5.05
CA GLY A 87 15.89 6.66 -5.89
C GLY A 87 15.16 5.34 -5.66
N GLY A 88 14.41 5.21 -4.57
CA GLY A 88 13.45 4.09 -4.43
C GLY A 88 14.07 2.78 -3.98
N ALA A 89 14.58 2.75 -2.75
CA ALA A 89 14.56 1.53 -1.96
C ALA A 89 13.84 1.88 -0.65
N TRP A 90 12.88 1.07 -0.22
CA TRP A 90 12.29 1.22 1.10
C TRP A 90 13.28 0.72 2.15
N LYS A 91 13.38 1.42 3.28
CA LYS A 91 14.17 0.99 4.43
C LYS A 91 13.25 0.81 5.62
N ARG A 92 13.38 -0.32 6.31
CA ARG A 92 12.68 -0.58 7.55
C ARG A 92 13.16 0.42 8.62
N THR A 93 12.25 1.16 9.23
CA THR A 93 12.53 2.16 10.27
C THR A 93 12.34 1.62 11.68
N LYS A 94 11.52 0.56 11.83
CA LYS A 94 11.24 -0.11 13.10
C LYS A 94 11.21 -1.63 12.90
N PRO A 95 11.78 -2.42 13.83
CA PRO A 95 11.67 -3.87 13.81
C PRO A 95 10.21 -4.32 13.92
N ASP A 96 9.92 -5.52 13.39
CA ASP A 96 8.62 -6.17 13.58
C ASP A 96 8.49 -6.60 15.04
N LEU A 97 7.69 -5.87 15.83
CA LEU A 97 7.36 -6.23 17.20
C LEU A 97 5.96 -6.86 17.17
N ARG A 98 5.87 -8.14 16.82
CA ARG A 98 4.66 -8.95 16.93
C ARG A 98 4.91 -10.16 17.80
#